data_AF-A0A937MZL6-F1
#
_entry.id   AF-A0A937MZL6-F1
#
_cell.length_a   1.000
_cell.length_b   1.000
_cell.length_c   1.000
_cell.angle_alpha   90.00
_cell.angle_beta   90.00
_cell.angle_gamma   90.00
#
_symmetry.space_group_name_H-M   'P 1'
#
loop_
_entity.id
_entity.type
_entity.pdbx_description
1 polymer ?
#
loop_
_entity_poly.entity_id
_entity_poly.type
_entity_poly.pdbx_seq_one_letter_code
_entity_poly.pdbx_strand_id
1 'polypeptide(L)'
;MNKCFKDFRKILYVPLLFILVLIVLGCGKAPIDNCPNDPNKTGPGICGCGEVDTDSDGDGTANCIDNCPNDPNKTEPGIAGCGVADTDSDGDGTADFIDNCPNDPNKTELGI
;
A
#
# COMPACT_ATOMS: atom_id res chain seq x y z
N MET A 1 -21.94 1.20 -19.35
CA MET A 1 -22.14 1.21 -20.82
C MET A 1 -20.96 0.55 -21.53
N ASN A 2 -21.17 -0.73 -21.85
CA ASN A 2 -20.54 -1.61 -22.85
C ASN A 2 -19.54 -0.95 -23.82
N LYS A 3 -18.23 -1.19 -23.64
CA LYS A 3 -17.18 -0.87 -24.62
C LYS A 3 -16.71 -2.06 -25.48
N CYS A 4 -17.48 -3.16 -25.57
CA CYS A 4 -17.01 -4.38 -26.26
C CYS A 4 -17.53 -4.59 -27.69
N PHE A 5 -18.23 -3.64 -28.31
CA PHE A 5 -18.60 -3.78 -29.72
C PHE A 5 -18.61 -2.42 -30.42
N LYS A 6 -17.44 -1.97 -30.88
CA LYS A 6 -17.34 -0.78 -31.74
C LYS A 6 -17.09 -1.07 -33.20
N ASP A 7 -17.20 -2.31 -33.70
CA ASP A 7 -17.08 -2.51 -35.15
C ASP A 7 -17.77 -3.78 -35.70
N PHE A 8 -19.11 -3.82 -35.62
CA PHE A 8 -19.92 -4.85 -36.30
C PHE A 8 -19.88 -4.73 -37.84
N ARG A 9 -19.37 -3.62 -38.39
CA ARG A 9 -19.36 -3.34 -39.84
C ARG A 9 -18.36 -4.19 -40.63
N LYS A 10 -17.43 -4.90 -39.98
CA LYS A 10 -16.45 -5.77 -40.65
C LYS A 10 -16.84 -7.25 -40.71
N ILE A 11 -17.99 -7.65 -40.15
CA ILE A 11 -18.38 -9.07 -39.97
C ILE A 11 -19.06 -9.67 -41.22
N LEU A 12 -19.52 -8.85 -42.18
CA LEU A 12 -20.22 -9.34 -43.39
C LEU A 12 -19.32 -10.09 -44.41
N TYR A 13 -17.99 -10.13 -44.22
CA TYR A 13 -17.04 -10.72 -45.18
C TYR A 13 -16.22 -11.89 -44.62
N VAL A 14 -16.57 -12.37 -43.42
CA VAL A 14 -15.81 -13.45 -42.76
C VAL A 14 -16.53 -14.78 -43.01
N PRO A 15 -15.88 -15.80 -43.58
CA PRO A 15 -16.54 -17.07 -43.93
C PRO A 15 -17.20 -17.71 -42.70
N LEU A 16 -18.35 -18.35 -42.89
CA LEU A 16 -19.21 -18.95 -41.84
C LEU A 16 -18.44 -19.80 -40.80
N LEU A 17 -17.29 -20.36 -41.18
CA LEU A 17 -16.40 -21.17 -40.33
C LEU A 17 -15.67 -20.34 -39.25
N PHE A 18 -15.38 -19.06 -39.51
CA PHE A 18 -14.73 -18.14 -38.56
C PHE A 18 -15.74 -17.49 -37.58
N ILE A 19 -17.02 -17.41 -37.96
CA ILE A 19 -18.10 -16.96 -37.07
C ILE A 19 -18.24 -17.93 -35.90
N LEU A 20 -18.15 -19.25 -36.15
CA LEU A 20 -18.15 -20.24 -35.08
C LEU A 20 -16.97 -20.01 -34.12
N VAL A 21 -15.77 -19.76 -34.64
CA VAL A 21 -14.55 -19.47 -33.85
C VAL A 21 -14.73 -18.24 -32.94
N LEU A 22 -15.38 -17.17 -33.40
CA LEU A 22 -15.68 -15.99 -32.55
C LEU A 22 -16.79 -16.24 -31.52
N ILE A 23 -17.68 -17.19 -31.74
CA ILE A 23 -18.73 -17.57 -30.76
C ILE A 23 -18.13 -18.49 -29.67
N VAL A 24 -17.14 -19.35 -29.99
CA VAL A 24 -16.45 -20.22 -29.00
C VAL A 24 -15.23 -19.59 -28.32
N LEU A 25 -14.53 -18.63 -28.97
CA LEU A 25 -13.54 -17.78 -28.29
C LEU A 25 -14.29 -16.70 -27.52
N GLY A 26 -14.62 -17.07 -26.28
CA GLY A 26 -15.60 -16.40 -25.44
C GLY A 26 -15.48 -14.88 -25.32
N CYS A 27 -16.63 -14.29 -24.99
CA CYS A 27 -16.66 -13.01 -24.31
C CYS A 27 -15.87 -13.21 -23.00
N GLY A 28 -14.60 -12.78 -22.99
CA GLY A 28 -13.73 -12.88 -21.83
C GLY A 28 -14.48 -12.34 -20.61
N LYS A 29 -14.62 -13.17 -19.58
CA LYS A 29 -15.29 -12.82 -18.32
C LYS A 29 -14.75 -11.45 -17.90
N ALA A 30 -15.63 -10.45 -17.81
CA ALA A 30 -15.25 -9.15 -17.26
C ALA A 30 -14.58 -9.40 -15.90
N PRO A 31 -13.45 -8.72 -15.59
CA PRO A 31 -12.83 -8.85 -14.27
C PRO A 31 -13.89 -8.56 -13.21
N ILE A 32 -14.01 -9.45 -12.22
CA ILE A 32 -14.97 -9.27 -11.13
C ILE A 32 -14.55 -8.01 -10.40
N ASP A 33 -15.42 -7.01 -10.42
CA ASP A 33 -15.24 -5.77 -9.69
C ASP A 33 -15.69 -6.01 -8.24
N ASN A 34 -14.71 -6.14 -7.35
CA ASN A 34 -14.95 -6.32 -5.92
C ASN A 34 -15.16 -4.98 -5.18
N CYS A 35 -15.06 -3.85 -5.89
CA CYS A 35 -15.34 -2.51 -5.38
C CYS A 35 -16.31 -1.76 -6.30
N PRO A 36 -17.55 -2.25 -6.47
CA PRO A 36 -18.50 -1.73 -7.47
C PRO A 36 -18.88 -0.26 -7.31
N ASN A 37 -18.59 0.35 -6.15
CA ASN A 37 -18.86 1.75 -5.85
C ASN A 37 -17.59 2.63 -5.94
N ASP A 38 -16.43 2.05 -6.22
CA ASP A 38 -15.16 2.76 -6.34
C ASP A 38 -14.69 2.74 -7.81
N PRO A 39 -14.77 3.87 -8.55
CA PRO A 39 -14.35 3.90 -9.95
C PRO A 39 -12.84 3.75 -10.15
N ASN A 40 -12.03 3.91 -9.10
CA ASN A 40 -10.58 3.86 -9.15
C ASN A 40 -10.03 2.49 -8.75
N LYS A 41 -10.83 1.62 -8.13
CA LYS A 41 -10.44 0.29 -7.68
C LYS A 41 -11.38 -0.77 -8.21
N THR A 42 -10.83 -1.87 -8.73
CA THR A 42 -11.61 -3.10 -9.02
C THR A 42 -11.47 -4.16 -7.92
N GLY A 43 -10.66 -3.87 -6.89
CA GLY A 43 -10.39 -4.74 -5.76
C GLY A 43 -10.07 -3.93 -4.50
N PRO A 44 -10.38 -4.45 -3.30
CA PRO A 44 -10.29 -3.68 -2.06
C PRO A 44 -8.86 -3.19 -1.74
N GLY A 45 -7.83 -3.96 -2.07
CA GLY A 45 -6.47 -3.59 -1.65
C GLY A 45 -6.29 -3.68 -0.13
N ILE A 46 -5.30 -2.97 0.40
CA ILE A 46 -4.91 -3.01 1.82
C ILE A 46 -5.88 -2.16 2.65
N CYS A 47 -6.22 -0.97 2.15
CA CYS A 47 -7.09 0.00 2.81
C CYS A 47 -8.58 -0.24 2.53
N GLY A 48 -8.93 -1.23 1.71
CA GLY A 48 -10.31 -1.49 1.29
C GLY A 48 -10.77 -0.61 0.14
N CYS A 49 -12.02 -0.81 -0.27
CA CYS A 49 -12.65 0.00 -1.32
C CYS A 49 -12.89 1.43 -0.84
N GLY A 50 -12.66 2.42 -1.70
CA GLY A 50 -12.88 3.84 -1.40
C GLY A 50 -11.66 4.57 -0.83
N GLU A 51 -10.65 3.85 -0.35
CA GLU A 51 -9.42 4.40 0.21
C GLU A 51 -8.22 4.04 -0.66
N VAL A 52 -7.26 4.94 -0.87
CA VAL A 52 -6.08 4.66 -1.70
C VAL A 52 -5.03 3.92 -0.86
N ASP A 53 -4.41 2.89 -1.44
CA ASP A 53 -3.29 2.16 -0.83
C ASP A 53 -1.97 2.93 -0.98
N THR A 54 -1.96 4.21 -0.57
CA THR A 54 -0.75 5.04 -0.58
C THR A 54 0.15 4.65 0.59
N ASP A 55 1.44 4.57 0.32
CA ASP A 55 2.53 4.43 1.28
C ASP A 55 3.43 5.67 1.07
N SER A 56 3.44 6.59 2.03
CA SER A 56 4.00 7.93 1.84
C SER A 56 5.48 8.03 2.19
N ASP A 57 5.97 7.20 3.10
CA ASP A 57 7.38 7.13 3.47
C ASP A 57 8.12 5.96 2.80
N GLY A 58 7.38 5.01 2.22
CA GLY A 58 7.95 3.92 1.44
C GLY A 58 8.46 2.77 2.29
N ASP A 59 7.96 2.62 3.51
CA ASP A 59 8.36 1.55 4.42
C ASP A 59 7.68 0.19 4.14
N GLY A 60 6.71 0.19 3.22
CA GLY A 60 5.91 -0.97 2.84
C GLY A 60 4.56 -1.08 3.54
N THR A 61 4.23 -0.15 4.44
CA THR A 61 2.97 -0.09 5.18
C THR A 61 2.08 1.00 4.58
N ALA A 62 0.88 0.63 4.14
CA ALA A 62 -0.04 1.63 3.61
C ALA A 62 -0.46 2.59 4.72
N ASN A 63 -0.53 3.89 4.42
CA ASN A 63 -0.88 4.97 5.34
C ASN A 63 -2.12 4.68 6.22
N CYS A 64 -3.09 3.93 5.68
CA CYS A 64 -4.33 3.58 6.37
C CYS A 64 -4.16 2.59 7.53
N ILE A 65 -3.04 1.87 7.58
CA ILE A 65 -2.66 0.90 8.60
C ILE A 65 -1.28 1.21 9.20
N ASP A 66 -0.75 2.40 8.94
CA ASP A 66 0.52 2.89 9.44
C ASP A 66 0.27 3.96 10.51
N ASN A 67 0.74 3.72 11.74
CA ASN A 67 0.61 4.68 12.83
C ASN A 67 1.70 5.76 12.80
N CYS A 68 2.68 5.63 11.91
CA CYS A 68 3.76 6.57 11.65
C CYS A 68 3.95 6.83 10.14
N PRO A 69 2.90 7.28 9.39
CA PRO A 69 2.86 7.30 7.92
C PRO A 69 3.80 8.29 7.20
N ASN A 70 4.75 8.88 7.93
CA ASN A 70 5.79 9.75 7.39
C ASN A 70 7.19 9.38 7.94
N ASP A 71 7.34 8.27 8.66
CA ASP A 71 8.60 7.80 9.22
C ASP A 71 9.00 6.47 8.57
N PRO A 72 9.93 6.46 7.60
CA PRO A 72 10.30 5.26 6.87
C PRO A 72 10.99 4.18 7.71
N ASN A 73 11.28 4.46 8.99
CA ASN A 73 11.92 3.52 9.90
C ASN A 73 10.94 2.93 10.93
N LYS A 74 9.69 3.40 10.99
CA LYS A 74 8.72 2.98 11.99
C LYS A 74 7.32 2.92 11.40
N THR A 75 6.65 1.79 11.62
CA THR A 75 5.21 1.64 11.37
C THR A 75 4.35 1.92 12.61
N GLU A 76 5.00 1.96 13.78
CA GLU A 76 4.37 2.16 15.08
C GLU A 76 5.18 3.17 15.91
N PRO A 77 4.52 4.04 16.69
CA PRO A 77 5.22 4.99 17.55
C PRO A 77 6.09 4.26 18.57
N GLY A 78 7.35 4.66 18.65
CA GLY A 78 8.27 4.24 19.70
C GLY A 78 8.07 4.99 21.02
N ILE A 79 9.05 4.90 21.92
CA ILE A 79 9.05 5.68 23.18
C ILE A 79 9.13 7.17 22.86
N ALA A 80 9.94 7.54 21.87
CA ALA A 80 10.06 8.90 21.36
C ALA A 80 8.93 9.29 20.38
N GLY A 81 8.03 8.36 20.04
CA GLY A 81 7.03 8.53 18.97
C GLY A 81 7.58 8.24 17.58
N CYS A 82 6.94 8.81 16.56
CA CYS A 82 7.38 8.75 15.16
C CYS A 82 8.41 9.84 14.85
N GLY A 83 9.32 9.58 13.92
CA GLY A 83 10.31 10.54 13.41
C GLY A 83 11.52 10.74 14.31
N VAL A 84 11.60 10.03 15.45
CA VAL A 84 12.71 10.09 16.41
C VAL A 84 13.16 8.66 16.71
N ALA A 85 14.44 8.35 16.53
CA ALA A 85 14.96 7.01 16.83
C ALA A 85 14.93 6.72 18.33
N ASP A 86 14.56 5.49 18.71
CA ASP A 86 14.68 5.00 20.09
C ASP A 86 16.06 4.36 20.33
N THR A 87 17.10 4.95 19.74
CA THR A 87 18.48 4.47 19.90
C THR A 87 18.91 4.62 21.36
N ASP A 88 19.61 3.61 21.86
CA ASP A 88 20.29 3.58 23.14
C ASP A 88 21.74 3.21 22.82
N SER A 89 22.58 4.24 22.68
CA SER A 89 23.92 4.15 22.11
C SER A 89 24.92 3.45 23.03
N ASP A 90 24.71 3.50 24.34
CA ASP A 90 25.58 2.83 25.32
C ASP A 90 24.96 1.59 25.97
N GLY A 91 23.66 1.36 25.77
CA GLY A 91 22.98 0.14 26.19
C GLY A 91 22.62 0.13 27.67
N ASP A 92 22.47 1.31 28.30
CA ASP A 92 22.11 1.41 29.72
C ASP A 92 20.59 1.32 29.99
N GLY A 93 19.79 1.28 28.93
CA GLY A 93 18.33 1.23 28.96
C GLY A 93 17.65 2.59 28.85
N THR A 94 18.40 3.67 28.73
CA THR A 94 17.91 5.04 28.52
C THR A 94 18.15 5.44 27.08
N ALA A 95 17.08 5.75 26.34
CA ALA A 95 17.24 6.17 24.96
C ALA A 95 17.98 7.52 24.86
N ASP A 96 18.80 7.68 23.82
CA ASP A 96 19.68 8.83 23.58
C ASP A 96 18.96 10.18 23.67
N PHE A 97 17.65 10.23 23.35
CA PHE A 97 16.87 11.47 23.36
C PHE A 97 16.49 11.95 24.78
N ILE A 98 16.58 11.07 25.78
CA ILE A 98 16.35 11.36 27.21
C ILE A 98 17.58 11.14 28.07
N ASP A 99 18.68 10.63 27.50
CA ASP A 99 19.95 10.46 28.18
C ASP A 99 20.83 11.72 28.07
N ASN A 100 21.29 12.24 29.21
CA ASN A 100 22.24 13.37 29.22
C ASN A 100 23.70 12.93 28.99
N CYS A 101 23.95 11.62 29.03
CA CYS A 101 25.24 10.96 28.92
C CYS A 101 25.18 9.77 27.94
N PRO A 102 24.67 9.93 26.69
CA PRO A 102 24.29 8.84 25.75
C PRO A 102 25.45 7.96 25.22
N ASN A 103 26.64 8.05 25.82
CA ASN A 103 27.79 7.24 25.46
C ASN A 103 28.53 6.71 26.71
N ASP A 104 27.95 6.83 27.91
CA ASP A 104 28.52 6.34 29.18
C ASP A 104 27.49 5.44 29.88
N PRO A 105 27.63 4.10 29.76
CA PRO A 105 26.61 3.16 30.22
C PRO A 105 26.43 3.08 31.74
N ASN A 106 27.16 3.92 32.48
CA ASN A 106 27.08 4.02 33.94
C ASN A 106 26.38 5.30 34.40
N LYS A 107 25.92 6.17 33.49
CA LYS A 107 25.33 7.46 33.82
C LYS A 107 24.24 7.83 32.84
N THR A 108 23.11 8.24 33.39
CA THR A 108 21.99 8.83 32.62
C THR A 108 21.84 10.34 32.85
N GLU A 109 22.53 10.87 33.87
CA GLU A 109 22.46 12.27 34.30
C GLU A 109 23.84 12.86 34.59
N LEU A 110 23.94 14.19 34.45
CA LEU A 110 25.18 14.91 34.69
C LEU A 110 25.43 15.04 36.20
N GLY A 111 26.35 14.21 36.72
CA GLY A 111 27.09 14.49 37.95
C GLY A 111 26.41 14.12 39.27
N ILE A 112 26.08 12.84 39.45
CA ILE A 112 26.00 12.20 40.78
C ILE A 112 27.23 11.33 41.01
#